data_AF-A0A392PPC5-F1
#
_entry.id   AF-A0A392PPC5-F1
#
_cell.length_a   1.000
_cell.length_b   1.000
_cell.length_c   1.000
_cell.angle_alpha   90.00
_cell.angle_beta   90.00
_cell.angle_gamma   90.00
#
_symmetry.space_group_name_H-M   'P 1'
#
loop_
_entity.id
_entity.type
_entity.pdbx_description
1 polymer ?
#
loop_
_entity_poly.entity_id
_entity_poly.type
_entity_poly.pdbx_seq_one_letter_code
_entity_poly.pdbx_strand_id
1 'polypeptide(L)'
;MVLLNYLSSYSWHAKVVLTLAAFAVIFGEFWLVAQSSVSNTLAKSVALLKQLPDIVENSVSLKPQFDALNKLVKAALDVTMCIVEFKELPSEYISEDVPPMSVASAHIPIATYWVIRSIVACASQIASLIGMRNE
;
A
#
# COMPACT_ATOMS: atom_id res chain seq x y z
N MET A 1 15.61 -2.68 -3.48
CA MET A 1 16.63 -3.02 -2.47
C MET A 1 16.97 -1.84 -1.56
N VAL A 2 17.17 -0.63 -2.08
CA VAL A 2 17.52 0.57 -1.28
C VAL A 2 16.52 0.86 -0.15
N LEU A 3 15.21 0.70 -0.38
CA LEU A 3 14.18 0.94 0.63
C LEU A 3 14.32 0.03 1.88
N LEU A 4 14.65 -1.25 1.67
CA LEU A 4 14.85 -2.21 2.77
C LEU A 4 16.14 -1.91 3.54
N ASN A 5 17.18 -1.41 2.86
CA ASN A 5 18.41 -0.96 3.50
C ASN A 5 18.18 0.33 4.29
N TYR A 6 17.39 1.27 3.78
CA TYR A 6 17.02 2.48 4.49
C TYR A 6 16.22 2.16 5.77
N LEU A 7 15.34 1.18 5.68
CA LEU A 7 14.55 0.71 6.82
C LEU A 7 15.29 -0.35 7.66
N SER A 8 16.57 -0.64 7.40
CA SER A 8 17.28 -1.79 8.00
C SER A 8 17.28 -1.79 9.53
N SER A 9 17.32 -0.61 10.15
CA SER A 9 17.27 -0.40 11.60
C SER A 9 15.91 -0.74 12.24
N TYR A 10 14.85 -0.88 11.43
CA TYR A 10 13.50 -1.18 11.91
C TYR A 10 13.22 -2.69 11.90
N SER A 11 12.43 -3.14 12.88
CA SER A 11 11.88 -4.50 12.91
C SER A 11 10.99 -4.76 11.67
N TRP A 12 10.90 -6.01 11.23
CA TRP A 12 10.16 -6.38 10.01
C TRP A 12 8.72 -5.85 9.99
N HIS A 13 8.00 -5.96 11.11
CA HIS A 13 6.66 -5.40 11.29
C HIS A 13 6.64 -3.87 11.04
N ALA A 14 7.58 -3.14 11.64
CA ALA A 14 7.67 -1.69 11.49
C ALA A 14 7.99 -1.27 10.04
N LYS A 15 8.81 -2.05 9.31
CA LYS A 15 9.10 -1.80 7.89
C LYS A 15 7.81 -1.81 7.06
N VAL A 16 6.93 -2.79 7.30
CA VAL A 16 5.66 -2.92 6.57
C VAL A 16 4.71 -1.78 6.93
N VAL A 17 4.54 -1.50 8.22
CA VAL A 17 3.64 -0.43 8.70
C VAL A 17 4.06 0.94 8.16
N LEU A 18 5.35 1.27 8.20
CA LEU A 18 5.86 2.52 7.66
C LEU A 18 5.65 2.63 6.13
N THR A 19 5.82 1.52 5.41
CA THR A 19 5.58 1.48 3.96
C THR A 19 4.09 1.69 3.64
N LEU A 20 3.19 1.04 4.38
CA LEU A 20 1.75 1.22 4.24
C LEU A 20 1.31 2.64 4.59
N ALA A 21 1.86 3.24 5.63
CA ALA A 21 1.58 4.63 6.01
C ALA A 21 1.99 5.60 4.90
N ALA A 22 3.19 5.43 4.33
CA ALA A 22 3.64 6.24 3.20
C ALA A 22 2.74 6.05 1.96
N PHE A 23 2.34 4.81 1.68
CA PHE A 23 1.41 4.50 0.59
C PHE A 23 0.03 5.13 0.79
N ALA A 24 -0.50 5.14 2.02
CA ALA A 24 -1.80 5.71 2.33
C ALA A 24 -1.88 7.21 1.98
N VAL A 25 -0.78 7.95 2.13
CA VAL A 25 -0.70 9.36 1.71
C VAL A 25 -0.82 9.48 0.19
N ILE A 26 -0.05 8.68 -0.56
CA ILE A 26 -0.08 8.68 -2.04
C ILE A 26 -1.46 8.26 -2.57
N PHE A 27 -2.03 7.21 -2.00
CA PHE A 27 -3.34 6.69 -2.38
C PHE A 27 -4.47 7.65 -1.99
N GLY A 28 -4.41 8.25 -0.80
CA GLY A 28 -5.41 9.20 -0.31
C GLY A 28 -5.50 10.45 -1.17
N GLU A 29 -4.37 11.02 -1.58
CA GLU A 29 -4.35 12.15 -2.52
C GLU A 29 -4.99 11.79 -3.86
N PHE A 30 -4.67 10.61 -4.39
CA PHE A 30 -5.22 10.13 -5.65
C PHE A 30 -6.74 9.91 -5.55
N TRP A 31 -7.19 9.16 -4.54
CA TRP A 31 -8.58 8.78 -4.34
C TRP A 31 -9.48 9.99 -4.09
N LEU A 32 -9.01 10.95 -3.28
CA LEU A 32 -9.72 12.19 -3.01
C LEU A 32 -10.00 12.95 -4.30
N VAL A 33 -9.01 13.06 -5.20
CA VAL A 33 -9.19 13.76 -6.47
C VAL A 33 -10.12 12.98 -7.40
N ALA A 34 -9.94 11.66 -7.53
CA ALA A 34 -10.77 10.81 -8.38
C ALA A 34 -12.26 10.84 -7.95
N GLN A 35 -12.54 10.79 -6.65
CA GLN A 35 -13.91 10.77 -6.12
C GLN A 35 -14.58 12.15 -6.16
N SER A 36 -13.83 13.21 -5.85
CA SER A 36 -14.38 14.57 -5.82
C SER A 36 -14.67 15.13 -7.22
N SER A 37 -13.95 14.68 -8.26
CA SER A 37 -14.22 15.05 -9.66
C SER A 37 -15.58 14.57 -10.20
N VAL A 38 -16.21 13.58 -9.56
CA VAL A 38 -17.52 13.05 -9.99
C VAL A 38 -18.68 13.89 -9.45
N SER A 39 -18.52 14.57 -8.31
CA SER A 39 -19.62 15.25 -7.61
C SER A 39 -19.51 16.78 -7.55
N ASN A 40 -18.31 17.35 -7.70
CA ASN A 40 -18.10 18.77 -7.39
C ASN A 40 -17.31 19.52 -8.48
N THR A 41 -17.88 20.60 -9.00
CA THR A 41 -17.30 21.42 -10.08
C THR A 41 -15.98 22.08 -9.67
N LEU A 42 -15.79 22.38 -8.37
CA LEU A 42 -14.54 22.90 -7.79
C LEU A 42 -13.44 21.84 -7.78
N ALA A 43 -13.78 20.59 -7.46
CA ALA A 43 -12.84 19.48 -7.53
C ALA A 43 -12.45 19.16 -8.98
N LYS A 44 -13.36 19.38 -9.94
CA LYS A 44 -13.05 19.30 -11.38
C LYS A 44 -12.04 20.37 -11.81
N SER A 45 -12.13 21.59 -11.26
CA SER A 45 -11.16 22.66 -11.51
C SER A 45 -9.82 22.42 -10.81
N VAL A 46 -9.82 21.87 -9.59
CA VAL A 46 -8.60 21.42 -8.90
C VAL A 46 -7.96 20.24 -9.63
N ALA A 47 -8.75 19.28 -10.14
CA ALA A 47 -8.26 18.17 -10.96
C ALA A 47 -7.66 18.69 -12.28
N LEU A 48 -8.29 19.67 -12.93
CA LEU A 48 -7.73 20.37 -14.09
C LEU A 48 -6.41 21.09 -13.76
N LEU A 49 -6.33 21.80 -12.62
CA LEU A 49 -5.12 22.47 -12.16
C LEU A 49 -4.01 21.49 -11.77
N LYS A 50 -4.35 20.32 -11.21
CA LYS A 50 -3.41 19.21 -10.96
C LYS A 50 -3.13 18.37 -12.23
N GLN A 51 -3.75 18.70 -13.37
CA GLN A 51 -3.67 17.98 -14.65
C GLN A 51 -4.05 16.48 -14.56
N LEU A 52 -5.14 16.18 -13.85
CA LEU A 52 -5.81 14.87 -13.82
C LEU A 52 -7.07 14.73 -14.75
N PRO A 53 -7.26 15.48 -15.88
CA PRO A 53 -8.48 15.37 -16.69
C PRO A 53 -8.76 13.96 -17.22
N ASP A 54 -7.74 13.23 -17.65
CA ASP A 54 -7.88 11.89 -18.27
C ASP A 54 -8.48 10.86 -17.30
N ILE A 55 -8.23 10.99 -16.00
CA ILE A 55 -8.75 10.06 -15.00
C ILE A 55 -10.26 10.23 -14.80
N VAL A 56 -10.79 11.44 -15.05
CA VAL A 56 -12.23 11.71 -14.97
C VAL A 56 -12.96 11.06 -16.15
N GLU A 57 -12.37 11.13 -17.35
CA GLU A 57 -12.94 10.59 -18.58
C GLU A 57 -12.78 9.06 -18.68
N ASN A 58 -11.67 8.51 -18.19
CA ASN A 58 -11.41 7.06 -18.08
C ASN A 58 -11.85 6.42 -16.76
N SER A 59 -12.52 7.15 -15.87
CA SER A 59 -12.95 6.64 -14.54
C SER A 59 -13.77 5.34 -14.63
N VAL A 60 -14.54 5.17 -15.70
CA VAL A 60 -15.32 3.95 -15.99
C VAL A 60 -14.44 2.79 -16.47
N SER A 61 -13.39 3.05 -17.25
CA SER A 61 -12.47 2.01 -17.78
C SER A 61 -11.42 1.57 -16.75
N LEU A 62 -11.07 2.45 -15.80
CA LEU A 62 -10.10 2.21 -14.74
C LEU A 62 -10.72 1.54 -13.49
N LYS A 63 -12.05 1.47 -13.41
CA LYS A 63 -12.79 0.82 -12.32
C LYS A 63 -12.30 -0.60 -11.95
N PRO A 64 -12.05 -1.53 -12.90
CA PRO A 64 -11.50 -2.86 -12.57
C PRO A 64 -10.07 -2.80 -12.01
N GLN A 65 -9.24 -1.86 -12.46
CA GLN A 65 -7.89 -1.69 -11.93
C GLN A 65 -7.92 -1.17 -10.49
N PHE A 66 -8.83 -0.25 -10.18
CA PHE A 66 -9.04 0.21 -8.79
C PHE A 66 -9.56 -0.89 -7.87
N ASP A 67 -10.49 -1.72 -8.35
CA ASP A 67 -11.00 -2.85 -7.57
C ASP A 67 -9.88 -3.87 -7.28
N ALA A 68 -9.05 -4.19 -8.28
CA ALA A 68 -7.88 -5.04 -8.10
C ALA A 68 -6.87 -4.44 -7.11
N LEU A 69 -6.62 -3.14 -7.20
CA LEU A 69 -5.70 -2.43 -6.31
C LEU A 69 -6.23 -2.39 -4.87
N ASN A 70 -7.52 -2.12 -4.67
CA ASN A 70 -8.17 -2.18 -3.36
C ASN A 70 -8.08 -3.58 -2.74
N LYS A 71 -8.32 -4.64 -3.52
CA LYS A 71 -8.15 -6.03 -3.05
C LYS A 71 -6.71 -6.31 -2.64
N LEU A 72 -5.73 -5.83 -3.40
CA LEU A 72 -4.32 -6.01 -3.10
C LEU A 72 -3.89 -5.24 -1.83
N VAL A 73 -4.35 -3.99 -1.68
CA VAL A 73 -4.11 -3.19 -0.46
C VAL A 73 -4.75 -3.86 0.76
N LYS A 74 -5.96 -4.40 0.61
CA LYS A 74 -6.63 -5.14 1.67
C LYS A 74 -5.84 -6.39 2.07
N ALA A 75 -5.41 -7.19 1.10
CA ALA A 75 -4.56 -8.36 1.37
C ALA A 75 -3.23 -7.98 2.04
N ALA A 76 -2.62 -6.86 1.64
CA ALA A 76 -1.42 -6.33 2.30
C ALA A 76 -1.68 -5.94 3.75
N LEU A 77 -2.82 -5.31 4.04
CA LEU A 77 -3.24 -4.99 5.41
C LEU A 77 -3.48 -6.24 6.24
N ASP A 78 -4.19 -7.23 5.71
CA ASP A 78 -4.48 -8.49 6.41
C ASP A 78 -3.18 -9.21 6.80
N VAL A 79 -2.22 -9.32 5.86
CA VAL A 79 -0.90 -9.89 6.13
C VAL A 79 -0.13 -9.10 7.19
N THR A 80 -0.22 -7.76 7.14
CA THR A 80 0.45 -6.89 8.12
C THR A 80 -0.15 -7.06 9.50
N MET A 81 -1.48 -7.19 9.59
CA MET A 81 -2.19 -7.40 10.85
C MET A 81 -1.82 -8.75 11.46
N CYS A 82 -1.82 -9.83 10.68
CA CYS A 82 -1.32 -11.13 11.13
C CYS A 82 0.12 -11.03 11.64
N ILE A 83 0.99 -10.34 10.90
CA ILE A 83 2.38 -10.10 11.29
C ILE A 83 2.43 -9.38 12.66
N VAL A 84 1.63 -8.33 12.89
CA VAL A 84 1.57 -7.63 14.18
C VAL A 84 1.02 -8.51 15.30
N GLU A 85 -0.06 -9.25 15.07
CA GLU A 85 -0.65 -10.17 16.05
C GLU A 85 0.35 -11.23 16.50
N PHE A 86 1.17 -11.76 15.59
CA PHE A 86 2.25 -12.69 15.92
C PHE A 86 3.29 -12.10 16.87
N LYS A 87 3.52 -10.78 16.83
CA LYS A 87 4.43 -10.09 17.74
C LYS A 87 3.79 -9.83 19.11
N GLU A 88 2.47 -9.68 19.17
CA GLU A 88 1.75 -9.41 20.43
C GLU A 88 1.44 -10.68 21.23
N LEU A 89 1.75 -11.87 20.68
CA LEU A 89 1.61 -13.12 21.39
C LEU A 89 2.52 -13.17 22.64
N PRO A 90 2.00 -13.56 23.81
CA PRO A 90 2.76 -13.56 25.04
C PRO A 90 3.87 -14.63 25.02
N SER A 91 5.12 -14.17 25.13
CA SER A 91 6.31 -15.02 25.16
C SER A 91 6.39 -15.93 26.39
N GLU A 92 5.61 -15.66 27.43
CA GLU A 92 5.52 -16.49 28.64
C GLU A 92 4.86 -17.85 28.38
N TYR A 93 4.00 -17.93 27.36
CA TYR A 93 3.24 -19.15 27.04
C TYR A 93 3.63 -19.76 25.69
N ILE A 94 4.27 -18.99 24.81
CA ILE A 94 4.66 -19.41 23.48
C ILE A 94 6.15 -19.08 23.25
N SER A 95 6.98 -20.11 23.21
CA SER A 95 8.42 -19.96 22.95
C SER A 95 8.68 -19.69 21.47
N GLU A 96 9.46 -18.66 21.15
CA GLU A 96 9.83 -18.27 19.78
C GLU A 96 10.57 -19.37 19.02
N ASP A 97 11.30 -20.24 19.72
CA ASP A 97 12.12 -21.29 19.10
C ASP A 97 11.33 -22.58 18.81
N VAL A 98 10.08 -22.67 19.27
CA VAL A 98 9.27 -23.90 19.16
C VAL A 98 8.25 -23.76 18.02
N PRO A 99 8.07 -24.78 17.16
CA PRO A 99 6.99 -24.80 16.18
C PRO A 99 5.64 -24.68 16.91
N PRO A 100 4.70 -23.83 16.45
CA PRO A 100 4.63 -23.17 15.14
C PRO A 100 5.29 -21.78 15.05
N MET A 101 5.79 -21.23 16.15
CA MET A 101 6.29 -19.85 16.25
C MET A 101 7.57 -19.63 15.43
N SER A 102 8.51 -20.57 15.48
CA SER A 102 9.78 -20.49 14.72
C SER A 102 9.61 -20.58 13.21
N VAL A 103 8.58 -21.30 12.76
CA VAL A 103 8.23 -21.39 11.34
C VAL A 103 7.62 -20.07 10.88
N ALA A 104 6.72 -19.48 11.67
CA ALA A 104 6.14 -18.18 11.38
C ALA A 104 7.22 -17.09 11.31
N SER A 105 8.16 -17.06 12.26
CA SER A 105 9.25 -16.06 12.29
C SER A 105 10.16 -16.13 11.06
N ALA A 106 10.37 -17.32 10.49
CA ALA A 106 11.09 -17.48 9.22
C ALA A 106 10.31 -16.94 8.00
N HIS A 107 8.97 -17.00 8.04
CA HIS A 107 8.13 -16.50 6.95
C HIS A 107 7.84 -14.99 7.03
N ILE A 108 7.92 -14.36 8.21
CA ILE A 108 7.66 -12.92 8.39
C ILE A 108 8.52 -12.03 7.47
N PRO A 109 9.85 -12.23 7.34
CA PRO A 109 10.69 -11.45 6.42
C PRO A 109 10.26 -11.60 4.95
N ILE A 110 9.90 -12.82 4.55
CA ILE A 110 9.50 -13.15 3.18
C ILE A 110 8.16 -12.48 2.86
N ALA A 111 7.17 -12.62 3.75
CA ALA A 111 5.86 -11.98 3.63
C ALA A 111 5.99 -10.45 3.58
N THR A 112 6.79 -9.87 4.48
CA THR A 112 7.10 -8.44 4.51
C THR A 112 7.65 -7.96 3.17
N TYR A 113 8.64 -8.68 2.63
CA TYR A 113 9.25 -8.34 1.36
C TYR A 113 8.22 -8.32 0.21
N TRP A 114 7.35 -9.33 0.13
CA TRP A 114 6.30 -9.39 -0.89
C TRP A 114 5.27 -8.28 -0.73
N VAL A 115 4.86 -7.94 0.48
CA VAL A 115 3.94 -6.82 0.74
C VAL A 115 4.55 -5.51 0.29
N ILE A 116 5.79 -5.20 0.72
CA ILE A 116 6.48 -3.97 0.32
C ILE A 116 6.61 -3.88 -1.20
N ARG A 117 7.02 -4.98 -1.86
CA ARG A 117 7.16 -5.02 -3.32
C ARG A 117 5.82 -4.73 -4.02
N SER A 118 4.74 -5.36 -3.58
CA SER A 118 3.40 -5.17 -4.14
C SER A 118 2.91 -3.73 -3.96
N ILE A 119 3.08 -3.16 -2.76
CA ILE A 119 2.68 -1.77 -2.48
C ILE A 119 3.49 -0.76 -3.32
N VAL A 120 4.80 -0.97 -3.48
CA VAL A 120 5.63 -0.12 -4.35
C VAL A 120 5.20 -0.23 -5.81
N ALA A 121 4.85 -1.43 -6.30
CA ALA A 121 4.33 -1.60 -7.64
C ALA A 121 2.98 -0.87 -7.84
N CYS A 122 2.08 -0.93 -6.86
CA CYS A 122 0.83 -0.17 -6.87
C CYS A 122 1.07 1.33 -6.86
N ALA A 123 2.00 1.82 -6.03
CA ALA A 123 2.37 3.23 -5.99
C ALA A 123 2.90 3.69 -7.34
N SER A 124 3.72 2.88 -8.02
CA SER A 124 4.20 3.18 -9.37
C SER A 124 3.09 3.22 -10.41
N GLN A 125 2.10 2.32 -10.34
CA GLN A 125 0.95 2.33 -11.24
C GLN A 125 0.08 3.57 -11.02
N ILE A 126 -0.20 3.93 -9.76
CA ILE A 126 -0.92 5.16 -9.42
C ILE A 126 -0.12 6.39 -9.88
N ALA A 127 1.19 6.42 -9.63
CA ALA A 127 2.06 7.50 -10.07
C ALA A 127 2.11 7.60 -11.59
N SER A 128 2.07 6.48 -12.32
CA SER A 128 1.96 6.47 -13.78
C SER A 128 0.62 7.01 -14.27
N LEU A 129 -0.48 6.71 -13.58
CA LEU A 129 -1.81 7.26 -13.89
C LEU A 129 -1.87 8.76 -13.62
N ILE A 130 -1.21 9.24 -12.56
CA ILE A 130 -1.05 10.67 -12.25
C ILE A 130 -0.05 11.34 -13.21
N GLY A 131 0.96 10.58 -13.65
CA GLY A 131 2.15 11.01 -14.37
C GLY A 131 2.13 10.73 -15.87
N MET A 132 0.97 10.44 -16.48
CA MET A 132 0.73 10.45 -17.95
C MET A 132 0.91 11.85 -18.59
N ARG A 133 1.79 12.65 -18.00
CA ARG A 133 2.05 14.06 -18.24
C ARG A 133 3.57 14.14 -18.21
N ASN A 134 4.16 13.92 -19.38
CA ASN A 134 5.45 14.44 -19.85
C ASN A 134 5.84 13.80 -21.20
N GLU A 135 4.86 13.43 -22.04
CA GLU A 135 5.05 13.31 -23.49
C GLU A 135 4.01 14.18 -24.19
#